data_AF-A0A967G3J3-F1
#
_entry.id   AF-A0A967G3J3-F1
#
_cell.length_a   1.000
_cell.length_b   1.000
_cell.length_c   1.000
_cell.angle_alpha   90.00
_cell.angle_beta   90.00
_cell.angle_gamma   90.00
#
_symmetry.space_group_name_H-M   'P 1'
#
loop_
_entity.id
_entity.type
_entity.pdbx_description
1 polymer ?
#
loop_
_entity_poly.entity_id
_entity_poly.type
_entity_poly.pdbx_seq_one_letter_code
_entity_poly.pdbx_strand_id
1 'polypeptide(L)'
;QILPIVPGLTDRLKAGIRVLDVGSGRGRAIHKMAQTYPQSHFTGLDLSEEAIAYAQTEADKLGLTNVTFAVQDMTGYQASEKFDLITAFDAIHDQAFPGRVLKNIEQALALGGLFLMQDIAASSEVHNNF
;
A
#
# COMPACT_ATOMS: atom_id res chain seq x y z
N GLN A 1 8.54 11.21 6.86
CA GLN A 1 8.90 9.84 6.44
C GLN A 1 8.23 8.88 7.43
N ILE A 2 7.31 8.00 6.99
CA ILE A 2 6.37 7.28 7.89
C ILE A 2 6.94 5.93 8.37
N LEU A 3 7.72 5.25 7.54
CA LEU A 3 8.28 3.92 7.82
C LEU A 3 9.07 3.78 9.14
N PRO A 4 9.84 4.80 9.62
CA PRO A 4 10.62 4.68 10.85
C PRO A 4 9.79 4.57 12.14
N ILE A 5 8.46 4.77 12.07
CA ILE A 5 7.58 4.82 13.25
C ILE A 5 7.27 3.40 13.77
N VAL A 6 7.42 2.37 12.93
CA VAL A 6 7.15 0.97 13.33
C VAL A 6 8.46 0.25 13.67
N PRO A 7 8.68 -0.15 14.93
CA PRO A 7 9.91 -0.84 15.34
C PRO A 7 10.19 -2.08 14.48
N GLY A 8 11.43 -2.20 14.00
CA GLY A 8 11.90 -3.36 13.21
C GLY A 8 11.39 -3.42 11.76
N LEU A 9 10.47 -2.53 11.33
CA LEU A 9 9.93 -2.57 9.97
C LEU A 9 11.01 -2.32 8.90
N THR A 10 11.92 -1.38 9.15
CA THR A 10 13.04 -1.10 8.23
C THR A 10 13.96 -2.31 8.06
N ASP A 11 14.22 -3.07 9.11
CA ASP A 11 15.06 -4.26 9.03
C ASP A 11 14.36 -5.40 8.29
N ARG A 12 13.04 -5.57 8.49
CA ARG A 12 12.22 -6.48 7.68
C ARG A 12 12.26 -6.11 6.19
N LEU A 13 12.08 -4.83 5.86
CA LEU A 13 12.15 -4.35 4.48
C LEU A 13 13.52 -4.59 3.84
N LYS A 14 14.61 -4.41 4.59
CA LYS A 14 15.97 -4.73 4.13
C LYS A 14 16.19 -6.22 3.94
N ALA A 15 15.66 -7.06 4.82
CA ALA A 15 15.75 -8.52 4.74
C ALA A 15 14.93 -9.09 3.56
N GLY A 16 13.90 -8.37 3.13
CA GLY A 16 13.03 -8.75 2.02
C GLY A 16 11.69 -9.27 2.53
N ILE A 17 10.64 -8.51 2.25
CA ILE A 17 9.26 -8.87 2.57
C ILE A 17 8.33 -8.57 1.40
N ARG A 18 7.09 -9.05 1.50
CA ARG A 18 6.02 -8.75 0.55
C ARG A 18 5.19 -7.58 1.04
N VAL A 19 5.09 -6.54 0.21
CA VAL A 19 4.38 -5.30 0.52
C VAL A 19 3.23 -5.10 -0.45
N LEU A 20 2.04 -4.79 0.06
CA LEU A 20 0.89 -4.33 -0.72
C LEU A 20 0.61 -2.86 -0.43
N ASP A 21 0.39 -2.04 -1.44
CA ASP A 21 -0.12 -0.67 -1.29
C ASP A 21 -1.53 -0.59 -1.90
N VAL A 22 -2.52 -0.31 -1.06
CA VAL A 22 -3.93 -0.20 -1.44
C VAL A 22 -4.25 1.25 -1.76
N GLY A 23 -4.73 1.53 -2.98
CA GLY A 23 -4.89 2.89 -3.47
C GLY A 23 -3.55 3.52 -3.84
N SER A 24 -2.70 2.75 -4.53
CA SER A 24 -1.31 3.13 -4.81
C SER A 24 -1.16 4.32 -5.77
N GLY A 25 -2.25 4.71 -6.46
CA GLY A 25 -2.28 5.78 -7.44
C GLY A 25 -1.17 5.62 -8.48
N ARG A 26 -0.38 6.67 -8.67
CA ARG A 26 0.75 6.69 -9.61
C ARG A 26 2.02 6.01 -9.08
N GLY A 27 1.94 5.30 -7.95
CA GLY A 27 3.00 4.43 -7.44
C GLY A 27 4.17 5.11 -6.73
N ARG A 28 4.08 6.42 -6.42
CA ARG A 28 5.20 7.20 -5.85
C ARG A 28 5.82 6.58 -4.60
N ALA A 29 5.00 6.07 -3.68
CA ALA A 29 5.46 5.42 -2.45
C ALA A 29 6.19 4.11 -2.79
N ILE A 30 5.58 3.26 -3.61
CA ILE A 30 6.17 2.01 -4.09
C ILE A 30 7.50 2.25 -4.80
N HIS A 31 7.59 3.17 -5.76
CA HIS A 31 8.84 3.43 -6.49
C HIS A 31 9.98 3.79 -5.53
N LYS A 32 9.70 4.67 -4.56
CA LYS A 32 10.71 5.08 -3.58
C LYS A 32 11.12 3.93 -2.67
N MET A 33 10.16 3.13 -2.20
CA MET A 33 10.45 1.97 -1.34
C MET A 33 11.21 0.89 -2.10
N ALA A 34 10.81 0.58 -3.33
CA ALA A 34 11.44 -0.41 -4.19
C ALA A 34 12.90 -0.10 -4.48
N GLN A 35 13.22 1.17 -4.77
CA GLN A 35 14.61 1.65 -4.90
C GLN A 35 15.42 1.48 -3.61
N THR A 36 14.78 1.70 -2.45
CA THR A 36 15.46 1.68 -1.15
C THR A 36 15.65 0.25 -0.61
N TYR A 37 14.73 -0.66 -0.95
CA TYR A 37 14.64 -2.00 -0.42
C TYR A 37 14.53 -3.04 -1.55
N PRO A 38 15.62 -3.27 -2.31
CA PRO A 38 15.59 -4.13 -3.49
C PRO A 38 15.32 -5.61 -3.20
N GLN A 39 15.44 -6.04 -1.93
CA GLN A 39 15.10 -7.41 -1.50
C GLN A 39 13.59 -7.60 -1.25
N SER A 40 12.85 -6.51 -1.07
CA SER A 40 11.39 -6.54 -0.88
C SER A 40 10.66 -6.48 -2.21
N HIS A 41 9.48 -7.09 -2.27
CA HIS A 41 8.60 -7.07 -3.44
C HIS A 41 7.37 -6.23 -3.13
N PHE A 42 7.00 -5.35 -4.05
CA PHE A 42 5.93 -4.39 -3.86
C PHE A 42 4.83 -4.59 -4.88
N THR A 43 3.59 -4.67 -4.41
CA THR A 43 2.39 -4.73 -5.24
C THR A 43 1.57 -3.48 -5.02
N GLY A 44 1.25 -2.74 -6.07
CA GLY A 44 0.35 -1.59 -6.03
C GLY A 44 -1.00 -1.92 -6.65
N LEU A 45 -2.08 -1.71 -5.89
CA LEU A 45 -3.45 -1.84 -6.39
C LEU A 45 -4.09 -0.46 -6.46
N ASP A 46 -4.79 -0.19 -7.54
CA ASP A 46 -5.60 1.02 -7.71
C ASP A 46 -6.78 0.75 -8.64
N LEU A 47 -7.84 1.54 -8.56
CA LEU A 47 -8.99 1.47 -9.47
C LEU A 47 -8.72 2.17 -10.80
N SER A 48 -7.78 3.11 -10.83
CA SER A 48 -7.47 3.92 -12.01
C SER A 48 -6.51 3.20 -12.95
N GLU A 49 -7.00 2.79 -14.12
CA GLU A 49 -6.18 2.25 -15.21
C GLU A 49 -5.07 3.21 -15.63
N GLU A 50 -5.37 4.52 -15.70
CA GLU A 50 -4.40 5.56 -16.05
C GLU A 50 -3.27 5.64 -15.00
N ALA A 51 -3.63 5.62 -13.71
CA ALA A 51 -2.65 5.71 -12.65
C ALA A 51 -1.73 4.48 -12.62
N ILE A 52 -2.28 3.28 -12.82
CA ILE A 52 -1.51 2.03 -12.91
C ILE A 52 -0.61 2.02 -14.15
N ALA A 53 -1.10 2.44 -15.31
CA ALA A 53 -0.29 2.54 -16.53
C ALA A 53 0.89 3.51 -16.36
N TYR A 54 0.65 4.65 -15.70
CA TYR A 54 1.71 5.59 -15.33
C TYR A 54 2.71 4.94 -14.37
N ALA A 55 2.23 4.29 -13.30
CA ALA A 55 3.06 3.68 -12.28
C ALA A 55 3.98 2.60 -12.87
N GLN A 56 3.45 1.78 -13.79
CA GLN A 56 4.23 0.76 -14.50
C GLN A 56 5.28 1.40 -15.42
N THR A 57 4.89 2.40 -16.21
CA THR A 57 5.82 3.11 -17.11
C THR A 57 6.98 3.73 -16.35
N GLU A 58 6.70 4.32 -15.18
CA GLU A 58 7.73 4.93 -14.35
C GLU A 58 8.63 3.89 -13.67
N ALA A 59 8.06 2.75 -13.26
CA ALA A 59 8.86 1.63 -12.76
C ALA A 59 9.86 1.12 -13.81
N ASP A 60 9.41 0.98 -15.06
CA ASP A 60 10.25 0.53 -16.17
C ASP A 60 11.41 1.51 -16.44
N LYS A 61 11.13 2.82 -16.44
CA LYS A 61 12.17 3.87 -16.59
C LYS A 61 13.19 3.85 -15.45
N LEU A 62 12.74 3.55 -14.24
CA LEU A 62 13.59 3.46 -13.05
C LEU A 62 14.32 2.11 -12.95
N GLY A 63 14.04 1.16 -13.86
CA GLY A 63 14.65 -0.18 -13.87
C GLY A 63 14.22 -1.05 -12.68
N LEU A 64 13.02 -0.82 -12.14
CA LEU A 64 12.54 -1.54 -10.96
C LEU A 64 11.96 -2.90 -11.34
N THR A 65 12.62 -3.97 -10.91
CA THR A 65 12.20 -5.36 -11.16
C THR A 65 11.42 -5.98 -10.00
N ASN A 66 11.37 -5.30 -8.86
CA ASN A 66 10.74 -5.77 -7.63
C ASN A 66 9.37 -5.11 -7.37
N VAL A 67 8.70 -4.64 -8.42
CA VAL A 67 7.38 -4.01 -8.33
C VAL A 67 6.39 -4.63 -9.31
N THR A 68 5.12 -4.65 -8.93
CA THR A 68 4.01 -5.06 -9.80
C THR A 68 2.82 -4.14 -9.53
N PHE A 69 2.17 -3.67 -10.59
CA PHE A 69 0.97 -2.84 -10.47
C PHE A 69 -0.21 -3.54 -11.14
N ALA A 70 -1.39 -3.44 -10.52
CA ALA A 70 -2.60 -4.02 -11.07
C ALA A 70 -3.82 -3.12 -10.83
N VAL A 71 -4.69 -3.05 -11.83
CA VAL A 71 -6.00 -2.40 -11.71
C VAL A 71 -6.92 -3.35 -10.96
N GLN A 72 -7.30 -2.99 -9.74
CA GLN A 72 -8.03 -3.90 -8.85
C GLN A 72 -8.85 -3.14 -7.83
N ASP A 73 -10.12 -3.55 -7.69
CA ASP A 73 -10.98 -3.13 -6.59
C ASP A 73 -10.68 -3.96 -5.34
N MET A 74 -10.27 -3.28 -4.25
CA MET A 74 -9.97 -3.95 -2.99
C MET A 74 -11.21 -4.55 -2.33
N THR A 75 -12.42 -4.09 -2.65
CA THR A 75 -13.67 -4.66 -2.10
C THR A 75 -13.97 -6.07 -2.60
N GLY A 76 -13.50 -6.40 -3.81
CA GLY A 76 -13.60 -7.72 -4.43
C GLY A 76 -12.31 -8.53 -4.37
N TYR A 77 -11.25 -8.00 -3.75
CA TYR A 77 -9.95 -8.63 -3.75
C TYR A 77 -9.95 -9.95 -2.96
N GLN A 78 -9.61 -11.03 -3.64
CA GLN A 78 -9.39 -12.33 -3.04
C GLN A 78 -7.89 -12.58 -3.01
N ALA A 79 -7.32 -12.47 -1.82
CA ALA A 79 -5.89 -12.64 -1.62
C ALA A 79 -5.48 -14.10 -1.95
N SER A 80 -4.86 -14.30 -3.12
CA SER A 80 -4.17 -15.55 -3.47
C SER A 80 -2.87 -15.72 -2.69
N GLU A 81 -2.30 -14.61 -2.24
CA GLU A 81 -1.04 -14.54 -1.53
C GLU A 81 -1.16 -13.65 -0.28
N LYS A 82 -0.27 -13.85 0.69
CA LYS A 82 -0.24 -13.06 1.93
C LYS A 82 0.87 -12.00 1.91
N PHE A 83 0.64 -10.90 2.60
CA PHE A 83 1.57 -9.78 2.68
C PHE A 83 2.05 -9.53 4.10
N ASP A 84 3.35 -9.25 4.24
CA ASP A 84 4.00 -8.93 5.50
C ASP A 84 3.72 -7.49 5.96
N LEU A 85 3.52 -6.61 4.99
CA LEU A 85 3.15 -5.21 5.17
C LEU A 85 2.05 -4.86 4.16
N ILE A 86 0.97 -4.26 4.63
CA ILE A 86 -0.01 -3.60 3.78
C ILE A 86 -0.01 -2.12 4.15
N THR A 87 0.08 -1.24 3.16
CA THR A 87 -0.02 0.21 3.31
C THR A 87 -1.28 0.74 2.65
N ALA A 88 -1.84 1.80 3.23
CA ALA A 88 -2.84 2.62 2.59
C ALA A 88 -2.55 4.08 2.96
N PHE A 89 -2.24 4.91 1.97
CA PHE A 89 -1.93 6.32 2.15
C PHE A 89 -3.06 7.16 1.58
N ASP A 90 -3.86 7.77 2.46
CA ASP A 90 -4.92 8.71 2.09
C ASP A 90 -5.96 8.10 1.13
N ALA A 91 -6.29 6.82 1.35
CA ALA A 91 -7.09 6.05 0.40
C ALA A 91 -8.35 5.41 1.01
N ILE A 92 -8.39 5.18 2.34
CA ILE A 92 -9.47 4.41 2.98
C ILE A 92 -10.75 5.22 3.11
N HIS A 93 -10.66 6.51 3.46
CA HIS A 93 -11.83 7.37 3.63
C HIS A 93 -12.64 7.61 2.34
N ASP A 94 -12.00 7.51 1.18
CA ASP A 94 -12.63 7.67 -0.14
C ASP A 94 -13.32 6.39 -0.65
N GLN A 95 -13.16 5.26 0.03
CA GLN A 95 -13.73 4.00 -0.41
C GLN A 95 -15.26 4.00 -0.26
N ALA A 96 -15.96 3.45 -1.26
CA ALA A 96 -17.42 3.26 -1.17
C ALA A 96 -17.82 2.30 -0.04
N PHE A 97 -16.96 1.31 0.27
CA PHE A 97 -17.19 0.30 1.30
C PHE A 97 -15.94 0.10 2.18
N PRO A 98 -15.56 1.08 3.02
CA PRO A 98 -14.29 1.07 3.73
C PRO A 98 -14.17 -0.11 4.69
N GLY A 99 -15.26 -0.50 5.36
CA GLY A 99 -15.28 -1.69 6.23
C GLY A 99 -15.02 -3.00 5.47
N ARG A 100 -15.47 -3.12 4.22
CA ARG A 100 -15.17 -4.30 3.38
C ARG A 100 -13.72 -4.29 2.92
N VAL A 101 -13.18 -3.13 2.56
CA VAL A 101 -11.76 -2.96 2.24
C VAL A 101 -10.88 -3.37 3.43
N LEU A 102 -11.16 -2.87 4.63
CA LEU A 102 -10.41 -3.23 5.84
C LEU A 102 -10.48 -4.74 6.15
N LYS A 103 -11.65 -5.37 5.95
CA LYS A 103 -11.78 -6.83 6.11
C LYS A 103 -10.93 -7.60 5.10
N ASN A 104 -10.87 -7.15 3.85
CA ASN A 104 -10.04 -7.81 2.83
C ASN A 104 -8.55 -7.56 3.06
N ILE A 105 -8.16 -6.39 3.60
CA ILE A 105 -6.80 -6.11 4.06
C ILE A 105 -6.40 -7.08 5.18
N GLU A 106 -7.25 -7.25 6.20
CA GLU A 106 -7.02 -8.21 7.29
C GLU A 106 -6.81 -9.62 6.72
N GLN A 107 -7.66 -10.04 5.78
CA GLN A 107 -7.53 -11.34 5.14
C GLN A 107 -6.27 -11.47 4.29
N ALA A 108 -5.76 -10.40 3.69
CA ALA A 108 -4.55 -10.40 2.89
C ALA A 108 -3.26 -10.40 3.73
N LEU A 109 -3.33 -10.07 5.02
CA LEU A 109 -2.15 -10.07 5.90
C LEU A 109 -1.64 -11.49 6.17
N ALA A 110 -0.33 -11.64 6.17
CA ALA A 110 0.35 -12.80 6.72
C ALA A 110 0.21 -12.81 8.25
N LEU A 111 0.45 -13.97 8.87
CA LEU A 111 0.52 -14.06 10.33
C LEU A 111 1.69 -13.19 10.82
N GLY A 112 1.41 -12.22 11.71
CA GLY A 112 2.40 -11.23 12.14
C GLY A 112 2.66 -10.10 11.12
N GLY A 113 1.83 -10.03 10.07
CA GLY A 113 1.80 -8.93 9.13
C GLY A 113 1.34 -7.63 9.78
N LEU A 114 1.70 -6.50 9.16
CA LEU A 114 1.36 -5.17 9.64
C LEU A 114 0.48 -4.44 8.63
N PHE A 115 -0.56 -3.77 9.13
CA PHE A 115 -1.28 -2.77 8.35
C PHE A 115 -0.88 -1.37 8.82
N LEU A 116 -0.38 -0.55 7.89
CA LEU A 116 -0.01 0.84 8.11
C LEU A 116 -0.96 1.74 7.33
N MET A 117 -1.83 2.44 8.04
CA MET A 117 -2.76 3.41 7.47
C MET A 117 -2.31 4.83 7.81
N GLN A 118 -2.10 5.66 6.79
CA GLN A 118 -2.05 7.11 6.97
C GLN A 118 -3.35 7.69 6.44
N ASP A 119 -4.02 8.47 7.26
CA ASP A 119 -5.25 9.17 6.91
C ASP A 119 -5.26 10.57 7.55
N ILE A 120 -6.30 11.35 7.30
CA ILE A 120 -6.42 12.73 7.74
C ILE A 120 -6.47 12.83 9.27
N ALA A 121 -5.63 13.69 9.83
CA ALA A 121 -5.67 14.05 11.24
C ALA A 121 -6.80 15.06 11.49
N ALA A 122 -8.00 14.55 11.77
CA ALA A 122 -9.17 15.35 12.12
C ALA A 122 -9.99 14.66 13.22
N SER A 123 -10.71 15.46 14.00
CA SER A 123 -11.76 14.96 14.89
C SER A 123 -12.99 14.56 14.07
N SER A 124 -13.61 13.44 14.46
CA SER A 124 -14.93 13.04 13.93
C SER A 124 -16.03 14.03 14.33
N GLU A 125 -15.83 14.76 15.43
CA GLU A 125 -16.68 15.88 15.83
C GLU A 125 -16.22 17.16 15.13
N VAL A 126 -17.05 17.68 14.21
CA VAL A 126 -16.73 18.83 13.33
C VAL A 126 -16.28 20.06 14.12
N HIS A 127 -16.87 20.29 15.30
CA HIS A 127 -16.58 21.48 16.13
C HIS A 127 -15.16 21.48 16.74
N ASN A 128 -14.43 20.37 16.69
CA ASN A 128 -13.07 20.27 17.22
C ASN A 128 -11.99 20.48 16.14
N ASN A 129 -12.37 20.86 14.91
CA ASN A 129 -11.46 21.02 13.77
C ASN A 129 -11.18 22.50 13.41
N PHE A 130 -11.46 23.44 14.31
CA PHE A 130 -11.26 24.88 14.13
C PHE A 130 -10.25 25.45 15.12
#